data_AF-A0A948R5U7-F1
#
_entry.id   AF-A0A948R5U7-F1
#
_cell.length_a   1.000
_cell.length_b   1.000
_cell.length_c   1.000
_cell.angle_alpha   90.00
_cell.angle_beta   90.00
_cell.angle_gamma   90.00
#
_symmetry.space_group_name_H-M   'P 1'
#
loop_
_entity.id
_entity.type
_entity.pdbx_description
1 polymer ?
#
loop_
_entity_poly.entity_id
_entity_poly.type
_entity_poly.pdbx_seq_one_letter_code
_entity_poly.pdbx_strand_id
1 'polypeptide(L)'
;MDISPVSLVLIALVLAAWAVGAAVVIIRANRGMKRARALKTSLKRMQALLDVAPALPLLVRVDGRIEAPDKLARLLGLAAMPKYLSELAPDGGASKAGGLSREQVDQLWARVQATQKSAAP
;
A
#
# COMPACT_ATOMS: atom_id res chain seq x y z
N MET A 1 -54.30 -40.07 2.18
CA MET A 1 -54.08 -38.62 2.28
C MET A 1 -54.01 -38.12 0.85
N ASP A 2 -55.14 -37.71 0.29
CA ASP A 2 -55.22 -37.37 -1.12
C ASP A 2 -54.74 -35.94 -1.33
N ILE A 3 -53.61 -35.81 -2.02
CA ILE A 3 -53.04 -34.50 -2.33
C ILE A 3 -53.86 -33.91 -3.48
N SER A 4 -54.66 -32.90 -3.17
CA SER A 4 -55.45 -32.18 -4.17
C SER A 4 -54.55 -31.53 -5.21
N PRO A 5 -54.93 -31.51 -6.51
CA PRO A 5 -54.18 -30.83 -7.57
C PRO A 5 -53.84 -29.37 -7.23
N VAL A 6 -54.73 -28.68 -6.51
CA VAL A 6 -54.51 -27.29 -6.06
C VAL A 6 -53.35 -27.21 -5.06
N SER A 7 -53.20 -28.19 -4.19
CA SER A 7 -52.09 -28.26 -3.22
C SER A 7 -50.74 -28.43 -3.92
N LEU A 8 -50.67 -29.22 -4.99
CA LEU A 8 -49.46 -29.36 -5.79
C LEU A 8 -49.06 -28.06 -6.47
N VAL A 9 -50.03 -27.32 -7.00
CA VAL A 9 -49.80 -26.00 -7.62
C VAL A 9 -49.25 -25.01 -6.60
N LEU A 10 -49.82 -24.98 -5.39
CA LEU A 10 -49.35 -24.09 -4.31
C LEU A 10 -47.91 -24.44 -3.88
N ILE A 11 -47.60 -25.73 -3.74
CA ILE A 11 -46.24 -26.17 -3.40
C ILE A 11 -45.25 -25.77 -4.50
N ALA A 12 -45.61 -25.98 -5.76
CA ALA A 12 -44.77 -25.59 -6.90
C ALA A 12 -44.51 -24.08 -6.92
N LEU A 13 -45.53 -23.26 -6.64
CA LEU A 13 -45.39 -21.81 -6.57
C LEU A 13 -44.47 -21.36 -5.44
N VAL A 14 -44.59 -21.95 -4.25
CA VAL A 14 -43.72 -21.64 -3.12
C VAL A 14 -42.26 -22.01 -3.43
N LEU A 15 -42.03 -23.19 -4.01
CA LEU A 15 -40.69 -23.62 -4.41
C LEU A 15 -40.10 -22.73 -5.51
N ALA A 16 -40.92 -22.34 -6.49
CA ALA A 16 -40.50 -21.42 -7.56
C ALA A 16 -40.12 -20.06 -6.98
N ALA A 17 -40.94 -19.50 -6.08
CA ALA A 17 -40.64 -18.24 -5.41
C ALA A 17 -39.34 -18.32 -4.59
N TRP A 18 -39.12 -19.43 -3.88
CA TRP A 18 -37.89 -19.66 -3.12
C TRP A 18 -36.65 -19.73 -4.03
N ALA A 19 -36.73 -20.47 -5.14
CA ALA A 19 -35.65 -20.61 -6.10
C ALA A 19 -35.27 -19.27 -6.75
N VAL A 20 -36.27 -18.46 -7.12
CA VAL A 20 -36.05 -17.10 -7.64
C VAL A 20 -35.39 -16.22 -6.59
N GLY A 21 -35.85 -16.26 -5.33
CA GLY A 21 -35.22 -15.54 -4.22
C GLY A 21 -33.75 -15.90 -4.05
N ALA A 22 -33.42 -17.19 -4.02
CA ALA A 22 -32.04 -17.67 -3.93
C ALA A 22 -31.17 -17.22 -5.11
N ALA A 23 -31.69 -17.33 -6.34
CA ALA A 23 -30.98 -16.89 -7.54
C ALA A 23 -30.65 -15.39 -7.50
N VAL A 24 -31.59 -14.56 -7.05
CA VAL A 24 -31.39 -13.11 -6.90
C VAL A 24 -30.28 -12.81 -5.87
N VAL A 25 -30.25 -13.51 -4.74
CA VAL A 25 -29.21 -13.34 -3.71
C VAL A 25 -27.83 -13.72 -4.27
N ILE A 26 -27.73 -14.86 -4.96
CA ILE A 26 -26.47 -15.33 -5.57
C ILE A 26 -25.96 -14.34 -6.62
N ILE A 27 -26.84 -13.83 -7.49
CA ILE A 27 -26.46 -12.84 -8.52
C ILE A 27 -25.95 -11.55 -7.87
N ARG A 28 -26.63 -11.06 -6.82
CA ARG A 28 -26.19 -9.86 -6.09
C ARG A 28 -24.84 -10.05 -5.42
N ALA A 29 -24.62 -11.18 -4.75
CA ALA A 29 -23.33 -11.51 -4.13
C ALA A 29 -22.19 -11.59 -5.16
N ASN A 30 -22.42 -12.25 -6.29
CA ASN A 30 -21.44 -12.38 -7.37
C ASN A 30 -21.01 -11.04 -7.98
N ARG A 31 -21.94 -10.08 -8.12
CA ARG A 31 -21.63 -8.73 -8.63
C ARG A 31 -20.69 -7.96 -7.69
N GLY A 32 -20.86 -8.10 -6.37
CA GLY A 32 -19.96 -7.51 -5.37
C GLY A 32 -18.55 -8.13 -5.41
N MET A 33 -18.47 -9.46 -5.48
CA MET A 33 -17.18 -10.17 -5.49
C MET A 33 -16.31 -9.85 -6.70
N LYS A 34 -16.90 -9.65 -7.89
CA LYS A 34 -16.15 -9.27 -9.10
C LYS A 34 -15.46 -7.92 -8.95
N ARG A 35 -16.15 -6.93 -8.37
CA ARG A 35 -15.58 -5.59 -8.12
C ARG A 35 -14.44 -5.63 -7.10
N ALA A 36 -14.64 -6.37 -5.99
CA ALA A 36 -13.60 -6.54 -4.98
C ALA A 36 -12.34 -7.22 -5.53
N ARG A 37 -12.50 -8.24 -6.39
CA ARG A 37 -11.36 -8.91 -7.05
C ARG A 37 -10.62 -7.96 -7.99
N ALA A 38 -11.33 -7.17 -8.80
CA ALA A 38 -10.71 -6.20 -9.70
C ALA A 38 -9.89 -5.15 -8.93
N LEU A 39 -10.45 -4.60 -7.84
CA LEU A 39 -9.76 -3.65 -6.97
C LEU A 39 -8.51 -4.28 -6.32
N LYS A 40 -8.62 -5.50 -5.79
CA LYS A 40 -7.50 -6.22 -5.18
C LYS A 40 -6.35 -6.43 -6.19
N THR A 41 -6.66 -6.77 -7.43
CA THR A 41 -5.65 -6.94 -8.49
C THR A 41 -4.99 -5.60 -8.84
N SER A 42 -5.77 -4.52 -8.94
CA SER A 42 -5.24 -3.17 -9.21
C SER A 42 -4.28 -2.72 -8.09
N LEU A 43 -4.68 -2.89 -6.83
CA LEU A 43 -3.85 -2.54 -5.66
C LEU A 43 -2.54 -3.34 -5.65
N LYS A 44 -2.59 -4.64 -5.91
CA LYS A 44 -1.37 -5.46 -6.01
C LYS A 44 -0.41 -4.96 -7.09
N ARG A 45 -0.93 -4.56 -8.27
CA ARG A 45 -0.12 -4.01 -9.35
C ARG A 45 0.48 -2.66 -8.96
N MET A 46 -0.31 -1.79 -8.35
CA MET A 46 0.17 -0.49 -7.87
C MET A 46 1.26 -0.65 -6.81
N GLN A 47 1.10 -1.61 -5.90
CA GLN A 47 2.12 -1.91 -4.90
C GLN A 47 3.40 -2.47 -5.53
N ALA A 48 3.28 -3.37 -6.52
CA ALA A 48 4.45 -3.83 -7.29
C ALA A 48 5.12 -2.69 -8.07
N LEU A 49 4.36 -1.75 -8.62
CA LEU A 49 4.91 -0.56 -9.29
C LEU A 49 5.61 0.37 -8.30
N LEU A 50 5.08 0.54 -7.08
CA LEU A 50 5.76 1.27 -6.00
C LEU A 50 7.03 0.54 -5.53
N ASP A 51 7.01 -0.79 -5.48
CA ASP A 51 8.17 -1.61 -5.16
C ASP A 51 9.26 -1.51 -6.24
N VAL A 52 8.89 -1.22 -7.49
CA VAL A 52 9.84 -1.05 -8.61
C VAL A 52 10.12 0.43 -8.89
N ALA A 53 9.37 1.36 -8.29
CA ALA A 53 9.50 2.79 -8.55
C ALA A 53 10.92 3.28 -8.18
N PRO A 54 11.59 4.02 -9.09
CA PRO A 54 12.97 4.47 -8.89
C PRO A 54 13.11 5.58 -7.83
N ALA A 55 12.01 6.24 -7.44
CA ALA A 55 12.01 7.29 -6.44
C ALA A 55 11.46 6.76 -5.11
N LEU A 56 12.32 6.67 -4.09
CA LEU A 56 11.93 6.41 -2.70
C LEU A 56 11.88 7.74 -1.94
N PRO A 57 10.71 8.12 -1.40
CA PRO A 57 10.59 9.39 -0.69
C PRO A 57 11.32 9.33 0.66
N LEU A 58 11.95 10.45 1.02
CA LEU A 58 12.51 10.74 2.33
C LEU A 58 11.94 12.08 2.78
N LEU A 59 11.11 12.07 3.81
CA LEU A 59 10.58 13.29 4.41
C LEU A 59 11.57 13.79 5.46
N VAL A 60 11.94 15.07 5.38
CA VAL A 60 12.81 15.73 6.35
C VAL A 60 12.03 16.85 7.04
N ARG A 61 11.87 16.75 8.36
CA ARG A 61 11.25 17.81 9.17
C ARG A 61 12.22 18.97 9.40
N VAL A 62 11.66 20.08 9.87
CA VAL A 62 12.41 21.29 10.25
C VAL A 62 13.43 21.06 11.35
N ASP A 63 13.22 20.05 12.21
CA ASP A 63 14.14 19.65 13.29
C ASP A 63 15.20 18.63 12.83
N GLY A 64 15.25 18.32 11.52
CA GLY A 64 16.17 17.36 10.93
C GLY A 64 15.78 15.90 11.15
N ARG A 65 14.60 15.62 11.74
CA ARG A 65 14.07 14.26 11.80
C ARG A 65 13.66 13.78 10.43
N ILE A 66 13.86 12.48 10.19
CA ILE A 66 13.56 11.86 8.91
C ILE A 66 12.54 10.74 9.01
N GLU A 67 11.72 10.63 7.96
CA GLU A 67 10.78 9.52 7.76
C GLU A 67 10.94 8.99 6.35
N ALA A 68 11.29 7.71 6.23
CA ALA A 68 11.43 7.05 4.94
C ALA A 68 11.08 5.57 5.03
N PRO A 69 10.75 4.93 3.90
CA PRO A 69 10.55 3.50 3.84
C PRO A 69 11.82 2.73 4.22
N ASP A 70 11.68 1.60 4.93
CA ASP A 70 12.80 0.71 5.29
C ASP A 70 13.60 0.21 4.08
N LYS A 71 12.97 0.18 2.90
CA LYS A 71 13.65 -0.12 1.64
C LYS A 71 14.79 0.85 1.34
N LEU A 72 14.64 2.14 1.65
CA LEU A 72 15.70 3.14 1.42
C LEU A 72 16.90 2.87 2.34
N ALA A 73 16.66 2.50 3.61
CA ALA A 73 17.73 2.11 4.53
C ALA A 73 18.56 0.96 3.95
N ARG A 74 17.88 -0.09 3.44
CA ARG A 74 18.54 -1.25 2.81
C ARG A 74 19.34 -0.88 1.57
N LEU A 75 18.85 0.04 0.73
CA LEU A 75 19.59 0.52 -0.45
C LEU A 75 20.83 1.31 -0.07
N LEU A 76 20.76 2.06 1.03
CA LEU A 76 21.91 2.76 1.59
C LEU A 76 22.84 1.81 2.37
N GLY A 77 22.48 0.54 2.58
CA GLY A 77 23.25 -0.42 3.36
C GLY A 77 23.14 -0.25 4.87
N LEU A 78 22.12 0.48 5.35
CA LEU A 78 21.83 0.67 6.77
C LEU A 78 20.93 -0.47 7.29
N ALA A 79 21.12 -0.88 8.55
CA ALA A 79 20.31 -1.92 9.19
C ALA A 79 18.85 -1.50 9.41
N ALA A 80 18.64 -0.22 9.71
CA ALA A 80 17.33 0.41 9.87
C ALA A 80 17.44 1.90 9.47
N MET A 81 16.30 2.53 9.20
CA MET A 81 16.27 3.98 8.94
C MET A 81 16.59 4.75 10.23
N PRO A 82 17.62 5.62 10.25
CA PRO A 82 17.91 6.45 11.42
C PRO A 82 16.82 7.50 11.65
N LYS A 83 16.84 8.14 12.83
CA LYS A 83 15.81 9.13 13.19
C LYS A 83 16.14 10.52 12.69
N TYR A 84 17.42 10.83 12.49
CA TYR A 84 17.90 12.15 12.08
C TYR A 84 18.73 12.09 10.79
N LEU A 85 18.71 13.16 10.00
CA LEU A 85 19.45 13.23 8.73
C LEU A 85 20.97 13.10 8.96
N SER A 86 21.48 13.64 10.06
CA SER A 86 22.90 13.58 10.43
C SER A 86 23.40 12.16 10.68
N GLU A 87 22.51 11.25 11.08
CA GLU A 87 22.81 9.85 11.36
C GLU A 87 22.88 8.99 10.08
N LEU A 88 22.55 9.54 8.90
CA LEU A 88 22.76 8.87 7.61
C LEU A 88 24.24 8.66 7.29
N ALA A 89 25.12 9.42 7.93
CA ALA A 89 26.57 9.19 7.94
C ALA A 89 26.95 8.50 9.25
N PRO A 90 27.06 7.15 9.29
CA PRO A 90 27.48 6.46 10.49
C PRO A 90 28.88 6.90 10.93
N ASP A 91 29.08 6.95 12.25
CA ASP A 91 30.37 7.28 12.87
C ASP A 91 31.42 6.25 12.46
N GLY A 92 32.25 6.59 11.47
CA GLY A 92 33.26 5.66 10.96
C GLY A 92 33.81 5.93 9.55
N GLY A 93 33.23 6.86 8.78
CA GLY A 93 33.74 7.22 7.44
C GLY A 93 33.59 6.07 6.43
N ALA A 94 32.60 6.18 5.54
CA ALA A 94 32.11 5.08 4.71
C ALA A 94 33.17 4.13 4.07
N SER A 95 32.91 2.81 4.15
CA SER A 95 32.86 1.88 2.99
C SER A 95 32.54 0.41 3.36
N LYS A 96 32.47 0.03 4.65
CA LYS A 96 32.08 -1.34 5.05
C LYS A 96 30.74 -1.48 5.76
N ALA A 97 30.17 -0.40 6.31
CA ALA A 97 28.96 -0.43 7.15
C ALA A 97 27.69 0.19 6.53
N GLY A 98 27.72 0.61 5.24
CA GLY A 98 26.64 1.34 4.58
C GLY A 98 26.56 2.82 5.00
N GLY A 99 25.59 3.56 4.45
CA GLY A 99 25.33 4.97 4.69
C GLY A 99 25.87 5.92 3.60
N LEU A 100 25.67 7.22 3.82
CA LEU A 100 26.24 8.31 3.02
C LEU A 100 27.58 8.75 3.62
N SER A 101 28.45 9.34 2.80
CA SER A 101 29.64 10.02 3.33
C SER A 101 29.23 11.26 4.13
N ARG A 102 30.11 11.73 5.03
CA ARG A 102 29.82 12.92 5.82
C ARG A 102 29.61 14.14 4.92
N GLU A 103 30.43 14.27 3.90
CA GLU A 103 30.37 15.34 2.90
C GLU A 103 29.05 15.28 2.12
N GLN A 104 28.56 14.08 1.79
CA GLN A 104 27.26 13.90 1.13
C GLN A 104 26.09 14.31 2.02
N VAL A 105 26.15 13.98 3.32
CA VAL A 105 25.13 14.40 4.29
C VAL A 105 25.13 15.92 4.46
N ASP A 106 26.30 16.54 4.53
CA ASP A 106 26.42 17.99 4.66
C ASP A 106 25.88 18.71 3.41
N GLN A 107 26.19 18.20 2.21
CA GLN A 107 25.63 18.70 0.95
C GLN A 107 24.10 18.52 0.89
N LEU A 108 23.60 17.37 1.33
CA LEU A 108 22.17 17.10 1.38
C LEU A 108 21.47 18.05 2.35
N TRP A 109 22.06 18.27 3.53
CA TRP A 109 21.55 19.21 4.52
C TRP A 109 21.45 20.63 3.97
N ALA A 110 22.50 21.11 3.29
CA ALA A 110 22.49 22.43 2.66
C ALA A 110 21.36 22.58 1.63
N ARG A 111 21.11 21.55 0.81
CA ARG A 111 20.01 21.53 -0.15
C ARG A 111 18.65 21.53 0.53
N VAL A 112 18.46 20.69 1.54
CA VAL A 112 17.21 20.65 2.34
C VAL A 112 16.92 22.03 2.94
N GLN A 113 17.92 22.69 3.53
CA GLN A 113 17.75 24.02 4.09
C GLN A 113 17.41 25.07 3.03
N ALA A 114 18.02 24.98 1.85
CA ALA A 114 17.67 25.86 0.74
C ALA A 114 16.21 25.65 0.34
N THR A 115 15.79 24.40 0.09
CA THR A 115 14.41 24.06 -0.30
C THR A 115 13.39 24.45 0.76
N GLN A 116 13.69 24.28 2.06
CA GLN A 116 12.78 24.68 3.14
C GLN A 116 12.58 26.21 3.21
N LYS A 117 13.59 27.00 2.82
CA LYS A 117 13.52 28.47 2.82
C LYS A 117 12.93 29.04 1.54
N SER A 118 13.25 28.45 0.39
CA SER A 118 12.90 28.98 -0.93
C SER A 118 11.70 28.29 -1.58
N ALA A 119 11.27 27.14 -1.06
CA ALA A 119 10.34 26.22 -1.72
C ALA A 119 10.82 25.75 -3.13
N ALA A 120 12.10 25.94 -3.46
CA ALA A 120 12.73 25.51 -4.70
C ALA A 120 13.77 24.40 -4.43
N PRO A 121 13.63 23.20 -5.04
CA PRO A 121 14.54 22.08 -4.84
C PRO A 121 15.90 22.26 -5.52
#